data_AF-A0A7I7RKR6-F1
#
_entry.id   AF-A0A7I7RKR6-F1
#
_cell.length_a   1.000
_cell.length_b   1.000
_cell.length_c   1.000
_cell.angle_alpha   90.00
_cell.angle_beta   90.00
_cell.angle_gamma   90.00
#
_symmetry.space_group_name_H-M   'P 1'
#
loop_
_entity.id
_entity.type
_entity.pdbx_description
1 polymer ?
#
loop_
_entity_poly.entity_id
_entity_poly.type
_entity_poly.pdbx_seq_one_letter_code
_entity_poly.pdbx_strand_id
1 'polypeptide(L)'
;MTLIVFGLYALAVGLFMMFAPGVFFDTLGNFGSRNDHYIFDNATFEVPQGLMLLAAVRWPTWRTPALAFATLHWALHALSHLIDPHHGAGVWIGWLEAGGLVATTAILAIALRVNVVAAKGGR
;
A
#
# COMPACT_ATOMS: atom_id res chain seq x y z
N MET A 1 6.81 -3.81 14.14
CA MET A 1 5.82 -4.70 13.50
C MET A 1 5.25 -4.10 12.23
N THR A 2 4.70 -2.89 12.26
CA THR A 2 4.12 -2.18 11.08
C THR A 2 5.00 -2.23 9.82
N LEU A 3 6.28 -1.83 9.92
CA LEU A 3 7.21 -1.86 8.79
C LEU A 3 7.36 -3.24 8.14
N ILE A 4 7.38 -4.30 8.93
CA ILE A 4 7.54 -5.67 8.44
C ILE A 4 6.24 -6.12 7.76
N VAL A 5 5.10 -5.96 8.43
CA VAL A 5 3.81 -6.42 7.94
C VAL A 5 3.46 -5.72 6.61
N PHE A 6 3.49 -4.40 6.58
CA PHE A 6 3.15 -3.65 5.38
C PHE A 6 4.25 -3.68 4.32
N GLY A 7 5.51 -3.84 4.73
CA GLY A 7 6.62 -4.05 3.78
C GLY A 7 6.50 -5.38 3.05
N LEU A 8 6.19 -6.47 3.76
CA LEU A 8 5.93 -7.78 3.15
C LEU A 8 4.66 -7.78 2.31
N TYR A 9 3.59 -7.15 2.79
CA TYR A 9 2.34 -7.02 2.04
C TYR A 9 2.55 -6.30 0.71
N ALA A 10 3.14 -5.09 0.73
CA ALA A 10 3.43 -4.32 -0.47
C ALA A 10 4.33 -5.10 -1.43
N LEU A 11 5.43 -5.66 -0.91
CA LEU A 11 6.35 -6.43 -1.75
C LEU A 11 5.64 -7.63 -2.41
N ALA A 12 4.83 -8.38 -1.66
CA ALA A 12 4.10 -9.52 -2.20
C ALA A 12 3.10 -9.09 -3.28
N VAL A 13 2.32 -8.03 -3.05
CA VAL A 13 1.36 -7.50 -4.02
C VAL A 13 2.07 -6.96 -5.27
N GLY A 14 3.17 -6.24 -5.10
CA GLY A 14 4.01 -5.75 -6.20
C GLY A 14 4.58 -6.89 -7.06
N LEU A 15 5.11 -7.93 -6.43
CA LEU A 15 5.61 -9.11 -7.15
C LEU A 15 4.46 -9.88 -7.81
N PHE A 16 3.29 -9.95 -7.18
CA PHE A 16 2.10 -10.56 -7.78
C PHE A 16 1.67 -9.85 -9.06
N MET A 17 1.61 -8.51 -9.05
CA MET A 17 1.36 -7.69 -10.23
C MET A 17 2.41 -7.93 -11.33
N MET A 18 3.69 -8.03 -10.96
CA MET A 18 4.78 -8.19 -11.93
C MET A 18 4.82 -9.57 -12.60
N PHE A 19 4.55 -10.64 -11.85
CA PHE A 19 4.69 -12.01 -12.34
C PHE A 19 3.39 -12.68 -12.77
N ALA A 20 2.24 -12.20 -12.28
CA ALA A 20 0.92 -12.74 -12.62
C ALA A 20 -0.14 -11.63 -12.76
N PRO A 21 0.05 -10.65 -13.66
CA PRO A 21 -0.83 -9.48 -13.79
C PRO A 21 -2.28 -9.86 -14.12
N GLY A 22 -2.50 -10.92 -14.91
CA GLY A 22 -3.84 -11.39 -15.23
C GLY A 22 -4.57 -11.96 -14.01
N VAL A 23 -3.90 -12.78 -13.21
CA VAL A 23 -4.49 -13.32 -11.98
C VAL A 23 -4.70 -12.20 -10.96
N PHE A 24 -3.77 -11.25 -10.87
CA PHE A 24 -3.94 -10.05 -10.05
C PHE A 24 -5.20 -9.28 -10.46
N PHE A 25 -5.39 -9.03 -11.75
CA PHE A 25 -6.59 -8.35 -12.26
C PHE A 25 -7.86 -9.13 -11.93
N ASP A 26 -7.88 -10.45 -12.17
CA ASP A 26 -9.08 -11.26 -11.96
C ASP A 26 -9.47 -11.39 -10.47
N THR A 27 -8.54 -11.11 -9.54
CA THR A 27 -8.73 -11.30 -8.09
C THR A 27 -8.83 -10.01 -7.29
N LEU A 28 -7.87 -9.09 -7.44
CA LEU A 28 -7.70 -7.89 -6.60
C LEU A 28 -7.83 -6.58 -7.38
N GLY A 29 -7.48 -6.61 -8.67
CA GLY A 29 -7.37 -5.43 -9.52
C GLY A 29 -8.54 -5.27 -10.49
N ASN A 30 -9.69 -5.89 -10.23
CA ASN A 30 -10.80 -5.98 -11.18
C ASN A 30 -11.62 -4.67 -11.22
N PHE A 31 -10.95 -3.57 -11.58
CA PHE A 31 -11.52 -2.24 -11.74
C PHE A 31 -11.38 -1.81 -13.19
N GLY A 32 -12.52 -1.53 -13.84
CA GLY A 32 -12.55 -1.15 -15.25
C GLY A 32 -12.02 -2.24 -16.20
N SER A 33 -11.35 -1.81 -17.27
CA SER A 33 -10.79 -2.72 -18.28
C SER A 33 -9.34 -3.09 -17.95
N ARG A 34 -9.01 -4.38 -18.08
CA ARG A 34 -7.64 -4.87 -17.86
C ARG A 34 -6.63 -4.18 -18.77
N ASN A 35 -5.56 -3.68 -18.16
CA ASN A 35 -4.39 -3.15 -18.86
C ASN A 35 -3.11 -3.60 -18.15
N ASP A 36 -2.44 -4.60 -18.72
CA ASP A 36 -1.23 -5.19 -18.12
C ASP A 36 -0.09 -4.17 -18.01
N HIS A 37 0.01 -3.21 -18.93
CA HIS A 37 1.04 -2.18 -18.88
C HIS A 37 0.90 -1.33 -17.61
N TYR A 38 -0.31 -0.86 -17.31
CA TYR A 38 -0.57 -0.11 -16.09
C TYR A 38 -0.44 -0.94 -14.81
N ILE A 39 -0.71 -2.26 -14.87
CA ILE A 39 -0.45 -3.17 -13.75
C ILE A 39 1.07 -3.26 -13.49
N PHE A 40 1.88 -3.38 -14.56
CA PHE A 40 3.33 -3.36 -14.42
C PHE A 40 3.84 -2.00 -13.90
N ASP A 41 3.30 -0.89 -14.39
CA ASP A 41 3.65 0.44 -13.89
C ASP A 41 3.34 0.55 -12.39
N ASN A 42 2.16 0.11 -11.94
CA ASN A 42 1.82 0.05 -10.51
C ASN A 42 2.79 -0.83 -9.72
N ALA A 43 3.22 -1.98 -10.27
CA ALA A 43 4.23 -2.84 -9.64
C ALA A 43 5.56 -2.12 -9.42
N THR A 44 5.94 -1.20 -10.31
CA THR A 44 7.17 -0.40 -10.16
C THR A 44 7.11 0.61 -9.01
N PHE A 45 5.92 0.92 -8.47
CA PHE A 45 5.77 1.69 -7.24
C PHE A 45 5.65 0.79 -6.00
N GLU A 46 4.89 -0.30 -6.10
CA GLU A 46 4.58 -1.16 -4.97
C GLU A 46 5.78 -2.00 -4.49
N VAL A 47 6.57 -2.55 -5.42
CA VAL A 47 7.77 -3.32 -5.08
C VAL A 47 8.80 -2.46 -4.32
N PRO A 48 9.21 -1.27 -4.83
CA PRO A 48 10.13 -0.41 -4.09
C PRO A 48 9.56 0.10 -2.77
N GLN A 49 8.25 0.37 -2.68
CA GLN A 49 7.59 0.74 -1.43
C GLN A 49 7.76 -0.35 -0.36
N GLY A 50 7.50 -1.61 -0.72
CA GLY A 50 7.69 -2.75 0.16
C GLY A 50 9.14 -2.89 0.62
N LEU A 51 10.10 -2.82 -0.31
CA LEU A 51 11.52 -2.88 -0.01
C LEU A 51 11.97 -1.72 0.90
N MET A 52 11.46 -0.51 0.69
CA MET A 52 11.76 0.66 1.51
C MET A 52 11.28 0.48 2.95
N LEU A 53 10.06 -0.04 3.17
CA LEU A 53 9.53 -0.33 4.50
C LEU A 53 10.35 -1.41 5.22
N LEU A 54 10.74 -2.47 4.51
CA LEU A 54 11.59 -3.54 5.06
C LEU A 54 13.00 -3.04 5.38
N ALA A 55 13.60 -2.24 4.51
CA ALA A 55 14.91 -1.62 4.73
C ALA A 55 14.93 -0.72 5.97
N ALA A 56 13.84 0.01 6.23
CA ALA A 56 13.70 0.86 7.42
C ALA A 56 13.66 0.09 8.75
N VAL A 57 13.50 -1.24 8.74
CA VAL A 57 13.70 -2.08 9.91
C VAL A 57 15.17 -2.04 10.35
N ARG A 58 16.09 -2.17 9.39
CA ARG A 58 17.54 -2.18 9.61
C ARG A 58 18.16 -0.79 9.72
N TRP A 59 17.57 0.21 9.06
CA TRP A 59 18.04 1.60 9.04
C TRP A 59 17.03 2.55 9.69
N PRO A 60 17.14 2.81 11.02
CA PRO A 60 16.15 3.59 11.76
C PRO A 60 15.94 5.02 11.23
N THR A 61 16.96 5.62 10.63
CA THR A 61 16.89 6.95 10.00
C THR A 61 15.89 7.01 8.85
N TRP A 62 15.59 5.88 8.21
CA TRP A 62 14.62 5.76 7.12
C TRP A 62 13.19 5.51 7.57
N ARG A 63 12.92 5.27 8.86
CA ARG A 63 11.57 4.92 9.35
C ARG A 63 10.55 6.02 9.08
N THR A 64 10.90 7.27 9.38
CA THR A 64 10.01 8.41 9.15
C THR A 64 9.67 8.59 7.67
N PRO A 65 10.65 8.72 6.74
CA PRO A 65 10.32 8.88 5.33
C PRO A 65 9.59 7.66 4.74
N ALA A 66 9.96 6.43 5.13
CA ALA A 66 9.28 5.23 4.65
C ALA A 66 7.81 5.16 5.09
N LEU A 67 7.53 5.44 6.38
CA LEU A 67 6.16 5.48 6.90
C LEU A 67 5.36 6.64 6.29
N ALA A 68 5.99 7.79 6.07
CA ALA A 68 5.34 8.94 5.44
C ALA A 68 4.92 8.65 4.00
N PHE A 69 5.83 8.08 3.21
CA PHE A 69 5.54 7.68 1.84
C PHE A 69 4.41 6.65 1.79
N ALA A 70 4.50 5.59 2.59
CA ALA A 70 3.46 4.56 2.66
C ALA A 70 2.11 5.16 3.10
N THR A 71 2.09 6.02 4.11
CA THR A 71 0.83 6.68 4.55
C THR A 71 0.20 7.48 3.40
N LEU A 72 1.00 8.25 2.66
CA LEU A 72 0.50 9.05 1.55
C LEU A 72 0.01 8.17 0.38
N HIS A 73 0.79 7.16 0.00
CA HIS A 73 0.41 6.19 -1.03
C HIS A 73 -0.95 5.54 -0.69
N TRP A 74 -1.10 4.98 0.50
CA TRP A 74 -2.35 4.32 0.90
C TRP A 74 -3.53 5.29 0.99
N ALA A 75 -3.29 6.54 1.42
CA ALA A 75 -4.34 7.55 1.45
C ALA A 75 -4.85 7.92 0.05
N LEU A 76 -3.93 8.09 -0.90
CA LEU A 76 -4.28 8.36 -2.30
C LEU A 76 -4.97 7.16 -2.95
N HIS A 77 -4.52 5.95 -2.63
CA HIS A 77 -5.15 4.71 -3.08
C HIS A 77 -6.57 4.56 -2.52
N ALA A 78 -6.75 4.83 -1.22
CA ALA A 78 -8.07 4.87 -0.61
C ALA A 78 -9.00 5.87 -1.32
N LEU A 79 -8.50 7.06 -1.64
CA LEU A 79 -9.27 8.06 -2.39
C LEU A 79 -9.70 7.54 -3.77
N SER A 80 -8.82 6.82 -4.48
CA SER A 80 -9.17 6.18 -5.75
C SER A 80 -10.36 5.23 -5.61
N HIS A 81 -10.36 4.35 -4.61
CA HIS A 81 -11.47 3.41 -4.36
C HIS A 81 -12.75 4.09 -3.85
N LEU A 82 -12.63 5.22 -3.17
CA LEU A 82 -13.80 6.02 -2.75
C LEU A 82 -14.45 6.74 -3.94
N ILE A 83 -13.66 7.13 -4.94
CA ILE A 83 -14.15 7.76 -6.18
C ILE A 83 -14.78 6.70 -7.11
N ASP A 84 -14.13 5.56 -7.27
CA ASP A 84 -14.62 4.46 -8.09
C ASP A 84 -14.60 3.11 -7.33
N PRO A 85 -15.71 2.76 -6.66
CA PRO A 85 -15.83 1.51 -5.92
C PRO A 85 -16.30 0.32 -6.78
N HIS A 86 -16.36 0.45 -8.12
CA HIS A 86 -16.93 -0.58 -8.99
C HIS A 86 -15.94 -1.73 -9.24
N HIS A 87 -15.85 -2.63 -8.27
CA HIS A 87 -15.12 -3.90 -8.43
C HIS A 87 -15.93 -4.90 -9.27
N GLY A 88 -15.28 -5.66 -10.15
CA GLY A 88 -15.92 -6.66 -11.01
C GLY A 88 -16.60 -7.83 -10.27
N ALA A 89 -16.23 -8.06 -9.01
CA ALA A 89 -16.90 -9.00 -8.10
C ALA A 89 -18.15 -8.41 -7.42
N GLY A 90 -18.45 -7.13 -7.64
CA GLY A 90 -19.61 -6.42 -7.10
C GLY A 90 -19.25 -5.19 -6.26
N VAL A 91 -20.14 -4.20 -6.27
CA VAL A 91 -19.93 -2.89 -5.63
C VAL A 91 -19.62 -2.97 -4.13
N TRP A 92 -20.20 -3.95 -3.42
CA TRP A 92 -19.95 -4.11 -1.99
C TRP A 92 -18.52 -4.56 -1.68
N ILE A 93 -17.93 -5.38 -2.56
CA ILE A 93 -16.51 -5.76 -2.45
C ILE A 93 -15.63 -4.51 -2.58
N GLY A 94 -15.90 -3.66 -3.59
CA GLY A 94 -15.13 -2.42 -3.76
C GLY A 94 -15.24 -1.47 -2.56
N TRP A 95 -16.41 -1.38 -1.91
CA TRP A 95 -16.55 -0.61 -0.66
C TRP A 95 -15.81 -1.23 0.53
N LEU A 96 -15.76 -2.56 0.63
CA LEU A 96 -14.96 -3.25 1.65
C LEU A 96 -13.46 -2.98 1.44
N GLU A 97 -12.99 -3.01 0.20
CA GLU A 97 -11.60 -2.68 -0.17
C GLU A 97 -11.28 -1.21 0.16
N ALA A 98 -12.17 -0.28 -0.19
CA ALA A 98 -12.05 1.13 0.19
C ALA A 98 -11.92 1.30 1.71
N GLY A 99 -12.78 0.63 2.48
CA GLY A 99 -12.75 0.64 3.94
C GLY A 99 -11.44 0.05 4.50
N GLY A 100 -10.95 -1.05 3.91
CA GLY A 100 -9.66 -1.65 4.25
C GLY A 100 -8.48 -0.71 3.98
N LEU A 101 -8.50 0.02 2.88
CA LEU A 101 -7.49 1.03 2.54
C LEU A 101 -7.52 2.22 3.52
N VAL A 102 -8.71 2.71 3.90
CA VAL A 102 -8.86 3.77 4.92
C VAL A 102 -8.34 3.31 6.28
N ALA A 103 -8.70 2.10 6.73
CA ALA A 103 -8.23 1.55 7.99
C ALA A 103 -6.70 1.37 7.98
N THR A 104 -6.14 0.89 6.88
CA THR A 104 -4.68 0.75 6.71
C THR A 104 -3.97 2.10 6.74
N THR A 105 -4.53 3.11 6.08
CA THR A 105 -4.04 4.48 6.11
C THR A 105 -3.95 5.00 7.55
N ALA A 106 -5.00 4.77 8.36
CA ALA A 106 -5.01 5.17 9.77
C ALA A 106 -3.92 4.46 10.58
N ILE A 107 -3.72 3.14 10.38
CA ILE A 107 -2.65 2.37 11.05
C ILE A 107 -1.27 2.93 10.70
N LEU A 108 -1.01 3.21 9.42
CA LEU A 108 0.26 3.76 8.96
C LEU A 108 0.49 5.18 9.50
N ALA A 109 -0.55 6.03 9.51
CA ALA A 109 -0.49 7.37 10.08
C ALA A 109 -0.20 7.37 11.59
N ILE A 110 -0.82 6.44 12.34
CA ILE A 110 -0.54 6.26 13.77
C ILE A 110 0.91 5.82 13.96
N ALA A 111 1.40 4.84 13.19
CA ALA A 111 2.78 4.38 13.28
C ALA A 111 3.78 5.49 12.94
N LEU A 112 3.49 6.29 11.91
CA LEU A 112 4.27 7.49 11.56
C LEU A 112 4.33 8.47 12.74
N ARG A 113 3.18 8.82 13.31
CA ARG A 113 3.08 9.74 14.44
C ARG A 113 3.89 9.24 15.65
N VAL A 114 3.74 7.98 16.01
CA VAL A 114 4.50 7.34 17.10
C VAL A 114 6.00 7.42 16.83
N ASN A 115 6.45 7.10 15.61
CA ASN A 115 7.87 7.15 15.25
C ASN A 115 8.43 8.59 15.33
N VAL A 116 7.67 9.59 14.87
CA VAL A 116 8.09 11.00 14.94
C VAL A 116 8.21 11.50 16.38
N VAL A 117 7.25 11.15 17.24
CA VAL A 117 7.29 11.53 18.67
C VAL A 117 8.49 10.88 19.36
N ALA A 118 8.73 9.59 19.15
CA ALA A 118 9.87 8.88 19.73
C ALA A 118 11.21 9.48 19.26
N ALA A 119 11.33 9.83 17.98
CA ALA A 119 12.55 10.44 17.44
C ALA A 119 12.84 11.85 18.00
N LYS A 120 11.80 12.59 18.43
CA LYS A 120 11.95 13.90 19.08
C LYS A 120 12.31 13.79 20.56
N GLY A 121 11.77 12.81 21.28
CA GLY A 121 12.04 12.61 22.71
C GLY A 121 13.37 11.92 23.03
N GLY A 122 14.04 11.33 22.03
CA GLY A 122 15.38 10.76 22.15
C GLY A 122 16.52 11.71 21.77
N ARG A 123 16.22 12.99 21.54
CA ARG A 123 17.19 14.09 21.39
C ARG A 123 17.15 14.95 22.64
#